data_AF-A0A538JA36-F1
#
_entry.id   AF-A0A538JA36-F1
#
_cell.length_a   1.000
_cell.length_b   1.000
_cell.length_c   1.000
_cell.angle_alpha   90.00
_cell.angle_beta   90.00
_cell.angle_gamma   90.00
#
_symmetry.space_group_name_H-M   'P 1'
#
loop_
_entity.id
_entity.type
_entity.pdbx_description
1 polymer ?
#
loop_
_entity_poly.entity_id
_entity_poly.type
_entity_poly.pdbx_seq_one_letter_code
_entity_poly.pdbx_strand_id
1 'polypeptide(L)'
;MGSTASAEQMDPEDVRARLAPYYARVRAELESFGGTVEKFIGDAVVALFGAPMAHEDDPERGVRAALAIKKAVEALNTQDDWLDIHLRTAVHTGEALVVR
;
A
#
# COMPACT_ATOMS: atom_id res chain seq x y z
N MET A 1 -16.29 -1.90 -36.57
CA MET A 1 -17.17 -3.09 -36.44
C MET A 1 -16.31 -4.25 -35.99
N GLY A 2 -16.57 -4.75 -34.79
CA GLY A 2 -15.72 -5.71 -34.08
C GLY A 2 -15.84 -5.43 -32.58
N SER A 3 -17.03 -5.69 -32.05
CA SER A 3 -17.37 -5.52 -30.64
C SER A 3 -16.39 -6.32 -29.78
N THR A 4 -15.58 -5.62 -28.99
CA THR A 4 -14.81 -6.21 -27.89
C THR A 4 -15.80 -6.65 -26.81
N ALA A 5 -16.37 -7.84 -26.99
CA ALA A 5 -16.93 -8.59 -25.89
C ALA A 5 -15.77 -8.95 -24.94
N SER A 6 -15.95 -8.64 -23.64
CA SER A 6 -15.02 -8.82 -22.51
C SER A 6 -13.87 -7.80 -22.38
N ALA A 7 -14.22 -6.55 -22.07
CA ALA A 7 -13.48 -5.79 -21.07
C ALA A 7 -14.30 -5.86 -19.78
N GLU A 8 -13.83 -6.64 -18.80
CA GLU A 8 -14.57 -7.03 -17.59
C GLU A 8 -14.84 -5.83 -16.65
N GLN A 9 -15.93 -5.13 -16.93
CA GLN A 9 -17.08 -4.82 -16.05
C GLN A 9 -16.88 -4.11 -14.69
N MET A 10 -15.90 -3.22 -14.51
CA MET A 10 -16.01 -2.19 -13.46
C MET A 10 -15.43 -0.85 -13.90
N ASP A 11 -16.13 0.24 -13.58
CA ASP A 11 -15.59 1.59 -13.78
C ASP A 11 -14.40 1.81 -12.83
N PRO A 12 -13.35 2.56 -13.25
CA PRO A 12 -12.17 2.83 -12.42
C PRO A 12 -12.48 3.47 -11.06
N GLU A 13 -13.58 4.22 -10.98
CA GLU A 13 -14.07 4.84 -9.73
C GLU A 13 -14.60 3.79 -8.75
N ASP A 14 -15.33 2.77 -9.24
CA ASP A 14 -15.84 1.68 -8.42
C ASP A 14 -14.71 0.80 -7.87
N VAL A 15 -13.69 0.55 -8.70
CA VAL A 15 -12.48 -0.17 -8.26
C VAL A 15 -11.77 0.60 -7.16
N ARG A 16 -11.62 1.92 -7.31
CA ARG A 16 -11.03 2.79 -6.27
C ARG A 16 -11.83 2.80 -4.98
N ALA A 17 -13.15 2.90 -5.07
CA ALA A 17 -14.03 2.90 -3.92
C ALA A 17 -13.94 1.57 -3.14
N ARG A 18 -13.85 0.44 -3.85
CA ARG A 18 -13.68 -0.87 -3.22
C ARG A 18 -12.30 -1.11 -2.62
N LEU A 19 -11.25 -0.50 -3.18
CA LEU A 19 -9.91 -0.54 -2.59
C LEU A 19 -9.72 0.45 -1.43
N ALA A 20 -10.72 1.30 -1.14
CA ALA A 20 -10.60 2.28 -0.05
C ALA A 20 -10.31 1.65 1.33
N PRO A 21 -10.93 0.53 1.75
CA PRO A 21 -10.58 -0.16 2.99
C PRO A 21 -9.14 -0.68 3.00
N TYR A 22 -8.66 -1.19 1.86
CA TYR A 22 -7.27 -1.59 1.69
C TYR A 22 -6.34 -0.39 1.90
N TYR A 23 -6.53 0.72 1.18
CA TYR A 23 -5.69 1.91 1.31
C TYR A 23 -5.71 2.49 2.72
N ALA A 24 -6.88 2.55 3.35
CA ALA A 24 -7.02 2.99 4.73
C ALA A 24 -6.23 2.10 5.70
N ARG A 25 -6.30 0.78 5.52
CA ARG A 25 -5.60 -0.19 6.36
C ARG A 25 -4.09 -0.11 6.16
N VAL A 26 -3.61 -0.04 4.92
CA VAL A 26 -2.18 0.11 4.60
C VAL A 26 -1.63 1.42 5.17
N ARG A 27 -2.34 2.54 5.00
CA ARG A 27 -1.96 3.83 5.60
C ARG A 27 -1.84 3.73 7.12
N ALA A 28 -2.85 3.18 7.78
CA ALA A 28 -2.85 3.06 9.24
C ALA A 28 -1.67 2.24 9.76
N GLU A 29 -1.33 1.13 9.09
CA GLU A 29 -0.16 0.33 9.45
C GLU A 29 1.13 1.13 9.26
N LEU A 30 1.34 1.76 8.09
CA LEU A 30 2.53 2.58 7.83
C LEU A 30 2.71 3.68 8.88
N GLU A 31 1.65 4.43 9.18
CA GLU A 31 1.66 5.51 10.17
C GLU A 31 1.89 5.00 11.60
N SER A 32 1.38 3.80 11.96
CA SER A 32 1.59 3.21 13.29
C SER A 32 3.05 2.85 13.58
N PHE A 33 3.85 2.58 12.54
CA PHE A 33 5.30 2.38 12.64
C PHE A 33 6.09 3.68 12.41
N GLY A 34 5.42 4.83 12.30
CA GLY A 34 6.08 6.12 12.08
C GLY A 34 6.54 6.36 10.65
N GLY A 35 6.01 5.61 9.68
CA GLY A 35 6.18 5.86 8.27
C GLY A 35 5.22 6.94 7.78
N THR A 36 5.64 7.71 6.77
CA THR A 36 4.79 8.71 6.12
C THR A 36 4.43 8.21 4.72
N VAL A 37 3.14 8.10 4.41
CA VAL A 37 2.67 7.82 3.05
C VAL A 37 3.00 9.01 2.16
N GLU A 38 3.84 8.81 1.16
CA GLU A 38 4.24 9.86 0.21
C GLU A 38 3.25 9.93 -0.95
N LYS A 39 2.97 8.79 -1.61
CA LYS A 39 1.99 8.75 -2.71
C LYS A 39 1.40 7.36 -2.95
N PHE A 40 0.30 7.38 -3.70
CA PHE A 40 -0.32 6.21 -4.31
C PHE A 40 -0.06 6.26 -5.82
N ILE A 41 0.49 5.17 -6.40
CA ILE A 41 0.74 5.03 -7.84
C ILE A 41 -0.08 3.84 -8.33
N GLY A 42 -1.26 4.10 -8.89
CA GLY A 42 -2.20 3.02 -9.21
C GLY A 42 -2.64 2.30 -7.94
N ASP A 43 -2.29 1.03 -7.82
CA ASP A 43 -2.47 0.14 -6.67
C ASP A 43 -1.28 0.10 -5.69
N ALA A 44 -0.15 0.69 -6.09
CA ALA A 44 1.04 0.74 -5.26
C ALA A 44 0.97 1.88 -4.23
N VAL A 45 1.44 1.60 -3.00
CA VAL A 45 1.60 2.58 -1.93
C VAL A 45 3.09 2.79 -1.68
N VAL A 46 3.53 4.05 -1.69
CA VAL A 46 4.92 4.42 -1.36
C VAL A 46 4.92 5.17 -0.04
N ALA A 47 5.78 4.73 0.87
CA ALA A 47 5.99 5.39 2.14
C ALA A 47 7.47 5.53 2.47
N LEU A 48 7.75 6.55 3.27
CA LEU A 48 9.09 6.91 3.71
C LEU A 48 9.20 6.72 5.22
N PHE A 49 10.32 6.17 5.63
CA PHE A 49 10.79 6.15 7.01
C PHE A 49 12.06 7.01 7.06
N GLY A 50 12.25 7.75 8.15
CA GLY A 50 13.40 8.64 8.33
C GLY A 50 13.30 10.01 7.65
N ALA A 51 12.11 10.41 7.22
CA ALA A 51 11.84 11.73 6.69
C ALA A 51 10.70 12.42 7.46
N PRO A 52 10.83 13.70 7.83
CA PRO A 52 11.98 14.59 7.60
C PRO A 52 13.15 14.37 8.58
N MET A 53 12.98 13.52 9.59
CA MET A 53 13.99 13.22 10.60
C MET A 53 14.33 11.74 10.55
N ALA A 54 15.62 11.42 10.44
CA ALA A 54 16.13 10.06 10.42
C ALA A 54 16.36 9.52 11.83
N HIS A 55 16.14 8.23 11.98
CA HIS A 55 16.32 7.45 13.20
C HIS A 55 17.08 6.16 12.86
N GLU A 56 17.90 5.66 13.79
CA GLU A 56 18.68 4.44 13.58
C GLU A 56 17.81 3.20 13.32
N ASP A 57 16.56 3.22 13.80
CA ASP A 57 15.60 2.12 13.71
C ASP A 57 14.67 2.19 12.48
N ASP A 58 14.82 3.19 11.59
CA ASP A 58 13.97 3.34 10.40
C ASP A 58 13.93 2.09 9.49
N PRO A 59 15.05 1.41 9.19
CA PRO A 59 15.03 0.16 8.44
C PRO A 59 14.17 -0.91 9.10
N GLU A 60 14.28 -1.05 10.42
CA GLU A 60 13.52 -2.04 11.18
C GLU A 60 12.03 -1.71 11.19
N ARG A 61 11.66 -0.44 11.41
CA ARG A 61 10.27 0.01 11.36
C ARG A 61 9.66 -0.19 9.98
N GLY A 62 10.40 0.08 8.91
CA GLY A 62 9.97 -0.19 7.54
C GLY A 62 9.67 -1.67 7.27
N VAL A 63 10.55 -2.58 7.71
CA VAL A 63 10.33 -4.03 7.59
C VAL A 63 9.15 -4.49 8.43
N ARG A 64 9.03 -4.02 9.68
CA ARG A 64 7.91 -4.35 10.57
C ARG A 64 6.57 -3.89 10.00
N ALA A 65 6.52 -2.67 9.44
CA ALA A 65 5.34 -2.17 8.75
C ALA A 65 4.97 -3.05 7.55
N ALA A 66 5.93 -3.41 6.70
CA ALA A 66 5.69 -4.28 5.56
C ALA A 66 5.10 -5.66 5.97
N LEU A 67 5.60 -6.25 7.05
CA LEU A 67 5.06 -7.50 7.59
C LEU A 67 3.65 -7.33 8.18
N ALA A 68 3.39 -6.23 8.88
CA ALA A 68 2.08 -5.95 9.46
C ALA A 68 1.03 -5.69 8.38
N ILE A 69 1.38 -4.95 7.33
CA ILE A 69 0.54 -4.73 6.15
C ILE A 69 0.17 -6.07 5.50
N LYS A 70 1.15 -6.96 5.30
CA LYS A 70 0.88 -8.28 4.72
C LYS A 70 -0.20 -9.04 5.52
N LYS A 71 -0.05 -9.10 6.85
CA LYS A 71 -1.05 -9.74 7.74
C LYS A 71 -2.41 -9.05 7.68
N ALA A 72 -2.42 -7.72 7.62
CA ALA A 72 -3.65 -6.95 7.54
C ALA A 72 -4.42 -7.21 6.23
N VAL A 73 -3.70 -7.34 5.11
CA VAL A 73 -4.28 -7.67 3.81
C VAL A 73 -4.80 -9.11 3.77
N GLU A 74 -4.05 -10.08 4.33
CA GLU A 74 -4.53 -11.46 4.49
C GLU A 74 -5.85 -11.52 5.29
N ALA A 75 -5.97 -10.70 6.34
CA ALA A 75 -7.21 -10.59 7.11
C ALA A 75 -8.36 -9.96 6.30
N LEU A 76 -8.08 -8.95 5.47
CA LEU A 76 -9.09 -8.36 4.58
C LEU A 76 -9.59 -9.38 3.54
N ASN A 77 -8.70 -10.14 2.91
CA ASN A 77 -9.08 -11.19 1.97
C ASN A 77 -9.93 -12.28 2.63
N THR A 78 -9.70 -12.57 3.91
CA THR A 78 -10.52 -13.54 4.66
C THR A 78 -11.92 -13.01 4.99
N GLN A 79 -12.07 -11.69 5.07
CA GLN A 79 -13.34 -11.03 5.38
C GLN A 79 -14.20 -10.78 4.14
N ASP A 80 -13.57 -10.70 2.98
CA ASP A 80 -14.22 -10.46 1.69
C ASP A 80 -13.50 -11.26 0.60
N ASP A 81 -14.10 -12.40 0.23
CA ASP A 81 -13.60 -13.30 -0.81
C ASP A 81 -13.47 -12.61 -2.19
N TRP A 82 -14.13 -11.47 -2.40
CA TRP A 82 -14.02 -10.72 -3.65
C TRP A 82 -12.71 -9.90 -3.72
N LEU A 83 -12.13 -9.51 -2.58
CA LEU A 83 -10.96 -8.64 -2.56
C LEU A 83 -9.69 -9.33 -3.08
N ASP A 84 -9.52 -10.64 -2.82
CA ASP A 84 -8.37 -11.49 -3.20
C ASP A 84 -7.08 -10.73 -3.58
N ILE A 85 -6.59 -9.91 -2.64
CA ILE A 85 -5.49 -8.98 -2.90
C ILE A 85 -4.15 -9.74 -2.77
N HIS A 86 -3.38 -9.77 -3.85
CA HIS A 86 -2.02 -10.30 -3.86
C HIS A 86 -0.99 -9.17 -3.69
N LEU A 87 -0.49 -9.01 -2.47
CA LEU A 87 0.49 -7.96 -2.14
C LEU A 87 1.93 -8.39 -2.42
N ARG A 88 2.73 -7.48 -2.98
CA ARG A 88 4.20 -7.55 -2.99
C ARG A 88 4.78 -6.34 -2.26
N THR A 89 5.68 -6.59 -1.32
CA THR A 89 6.38 -5.53 -0.58
C THR A 89 7.86 -5.56 -0.91
N ALA A 90 8.44 -4.37 -1.04
CA ALA A 90 9.88 -4.16 -1.19
C ALA A 90 10.31 -3.08 -0.20
N VAL A 91 11.45 -3.28 0.45
CA VAL A 91 12.05 -2.31 1.36
C VAL A 91 13.45 -2.02 0.84
N HIS A 92 13.76 -0.73 0.68
CA HIS A 92 15.07 -0.26 0.28
C HIS A 92 15.57 0.75 1.31
N THR A 93 16.86 0.66 1.64
CA THR A 93 17.54 1.57 2.57
C THR A 93 18.73 2.20 1.87
N GLY A 94 18.89 3.50 2.00
CA GLY A 94 19.99 4.25 1.39
C GLY A 94 19.84 5.73 1.63
N GLU A 95 20.83 6.50 1.19
CA GLU A 95 20.74 7.96 1.18
C GLU A 95 19.70 8.40 0.14
N ALA A 96 18.80 9.30 0.54
CA ALA A 96 17.79 9.86 -0.34
C ALA A 96 17.68 11.38 -0.11
N LEU A 97 17.64 12.13 -1.21
CA LEU A 97 17.33 13.55 -1.16
C LEU A 97 15.80 13.72 -1.24
N VAL A 98 15.19 14.14 -0.14
CA VAL A 98 13.75 14.45 -0.09
C VAL A 98 13.59 15.97 -0.25
N VAL A 99 13.21 16.41 -1.45
CA VAL A 99 12.91 17.82 -1.76
C VAL A 99 11.39 17.98 -1.75
N ARG A 100 10.87 18.93 -0.98
CA ARG A 100 9.44 19.26 -0.90
C ARG A 100 9.02 20.21 -2.01
#